data_AF-A0AA40S4Y1-F1
#
_entry.id   AF-A0AA40S4Y1-F1
#
_cell.length_a   1.000
_cell.length_b   1.000
_cell.length_c   1.000
_cell.angle_alpha   90.00
_cell.angle_beta   90.00
_cell.angle_gamma   90.00
#
_symmetry.space_group_name_H-M   'P 1'
#
loop_
_entity.id
_entity.type
_entity.pdbx_description
1 polymer ?
#
loop_
_entity_poly.entity_id
_entity_poly.type
_entity_poly.pdbx_seq_one_letter_code
_entity_poly.pdbx_strand_id
1 'polypeptide(L)' 'MTGGTRHDHRHAAEICRENGWGVGTRLIGDAGFGPTVIRITALGTRVMLARMIRHNGVAVGHNDEHAWSLAGRDWCRIGG' A
#
# COMPACT_ATOMS: atom_id res chain seq x y z
N MET A 1 14.77 4.25 -12.09
CA MET A 1 13.58 4.86 -12.73
C MET A 1 12.49 4.91 -11.68
N THR A 2 12.28 6.06 -11.04
CA THR A 2 11.23 6.25 -10.03
C THR A 2 9.97 6.75 -10.74
N GLY A 3 9.35 5.87 -11.53
CA GLY A 3 7.94 6.04 -11.89
C GLY A 3 7.12 5.57 -10.69
N GLY A 4 6.20 6.40 -10.21
CA GLY A 4 5.34 6.00 -9.10
C GLY A 4 4.43 4.81 -9.47
N THR A 5 3.87 4.14 -8.46
CA THR A 5 3.08 2.91 -8.64
C THR A 5 1.73 3.14 -9.30
N ARG A 6 1.28 4.38 -9.51
CA ARG A 6 -0.07 4.69 -10.00
C ARG A 6 -0.45 3.98 -11.30
N HIS A 7 0.50 3.82 -12.21
CA HIS A 7 0.30 3.17 -13.51
C HIS A 7 0.91 1.76 -13.58
N ASP A 8 1.36 1.23 -12.44
CA ASP A 8 1.92 -0.12 -12.37
C ASP A 8 0.81 -1.15 -12.12
N HIS A 9 0.42 -1.81 -13.21
CA HIS A 9 -0.64 -2.83 -13.21
C HIS A 9 -0.12 -4.24 -12.91
N ARG A 10 1.16 -4.39 -12.54
CA ARG A 10 1.72 -5.67 -12.13
C ARG A 10 1.12 -6.12 -10.80
N HIS A 11 1.45 -7.36 -10.43
CA HIS A 11 1.04 -7.90 -9.15
C HIS A 11 1.63 -7.09 -8.00
N ALA A 12 0.79 -6.74 -7.01
CA ALA A 12 1.22 -5.93 -5.88
C ALA A 12 2.44 -6.52 -5.15
N ALA A 13 2.51 -7.86 -5.05
CA ALA A 13 3.64 -8.51 -4.41
C ALA A 13 4.97 -8.37 -5.17
N GLU A 14 4.94 -8.25 -6.49
CA GLU A 14 6.15 -8.01 -7.31
C GLU A 14 6.67 -6.58 -7.07
N ILE A 15 5.77 -5.59 -7.15
CA ILE A 15 6.07 -4.18 -6.88
C ILE A 15 6.62 -4.01 -5.46
N CYS A 16 6.00 -4.65 -4.47
CA CYS A 16 6.49 -4.64 -3.08
C CYS A 16 7.91 -5.16 -2.97
N ARG A 17 8.24 -6.30 -3.60
CA ARG A 17 9.60 -6.88 -3.54
C ARG A 17 10.64 -5.96 -4.15
N GLU A 18 10.36 -5.39 -5.32
CA GLU A 18 11.28 -4.48 -6.00
C GLU A 18 11.57 -3.21 -5.19
N ASN A 19 10.59 -2.72 -4.45
CA ASN A 19 10.73 -1.55 -3.60
C ASN A 19 11.21 -1.86 -2.16
N GLY A 20 11.47 -3.14 -1.85
CA GLY A 20 11.87 -3.58 -0.51
C GLY A 20 10.78 -3.41 0.55
N TRP A 21 9.50 -3.42 0.15
CA TRP A 21 8.34 -3.31 1.03
C TRP A 21 7.87 -4.70 1.46
N GLY A 22 8.06 -5.05 2.72
CA GLY A 22 7.62 -6.30 3.33
C GLY A 22 6.54 -6.10 4.39
N VAL A 23 6.19 -7.19 5.08
CA VAL A 23 5.28 -7.16 6.25
C VAL A 23 5.75 -6.11 7.26
N GLY A 24 4.82 -5.33 7.78
CA GLY A 24 5.11 -4.22 8.70
C GLY A 24 5.35 -2.87 8.02
N THR A 25 5.68 -2.86 6.72
CA THR A 25 5.87 -1.60 5.97
C THR A 25 4.59 -0.79 5.97
N ARG A 26 4.71 0.51 6.27
CA ARG A 26 3.62 1.48 6.15
C ARG A 26 3.76 2.21 4.83
N LEU A 27 2.68 2.23 4.06
CA LEU A 27 2.61 2.92 2.78
C LEU A 27 1.57 4.03 2.86
N ILE A 28 1.88 5.19 2.29
CA ILE A 28 0.94 6.28 2.07
C ILE A 28 0.70 6.47 0.58
N GLY A 29 -0.55 6.67 0.19
CA GLY A 29 -0.92 7.00 -1.19
C GLY A 29 -2.24 7.75 -1.25
N ASP A 30 -2.42 8.55 -2.29
CA ASP A 30 -3.62 9.37 -2.49
C ASP A 30 -4.20 9.16 -3.89
N ALA A 31 -5.48 8.81 -3.97
CA ALA A 31 -6.22 8.65 -5.21
C ALA A 31 -7.04 9.90 -5.61
N GLY A 32 -6.89 11.01 -4.89
CA GLY A 32 -7.65 12.25 -5.07
C GLY A 32 -8.77 12.47 -4.04
N PHE A 33 -8.86 11.60 -3.02
CA PHE A 33 -9.87 11.69 -1.94
C PHE A 33 -9.23 11.82 -0.55
N GLY A 34 -7.93 12.12 -0.52
CA GLY A 34 -7.14 12.25 0.70
C GLY A 34 -6.23 11.05 0.94
N PRO A 35 -5.17 11.26 1.73
CA PRO A 35 -4.13 10.26 1.91
C PRO A 35 -4.64 9.05 2.66
N THR A 36 -4.36 7.88 2.10
CA THR A 36 -4.61 6.58 2.71
C THR A 36 -3.30 6.01 3.21
N VAL A 37 -3.27 5.58 4.47
CA VAL A 37 -2.15 4.87 5.08
C VAL A 37 -2.53 3.42 5.32
N ILE A 38 -1.76 2.50 4.73
CA ILE A 38 -1.91 1.06 4.93
C ILE A 38 -0.66 0.48 5.58
N ARG A 39 -0.81 -0.65 6.27
CA ARG A 39 0.31 -1.47 6.75
C ARG A 39 0.20 -2.86 6.16
N ILE A 40 1.27 -3.30 5.51
CA ILE A 40 1.38 -4.64 4.93
C ILE A 40 1.34 -5.67 6.06
N THR A 41 0.47 -6.66 5.95
CA THR A 41 0.32 -7.75 6.92
C THR A 41 0.73 -9.10 6.34
N ALA A 42 0.61 -9.30 5.02
CA ALA A 42 1.13 -10.48 4.34
C ALA A 42 1.57 -10.16 2.91
N LEU A 43 2.54 -10.94 2.42
CA LEU A 43 3.01 -10.87 1.04
C LEU A 43 3.02 -12.27 0.42
N GLY A 44 2.07 -12.53 -0.47
CA GLY A 44 2.00 -13.77 -1.25
C GLY A 44 2.88 -13.70 -2.50
N THR A 45 2.69 -14.62 -3.44
CA THR A 45 3.42 -14.62 -4.73
C THR A 45 2.99 -13.45 -5.61
N ARG A 46 1.67 -13.24 -5.74
CA ARG A 46 1.06 -12.15 -6.54
C ARG A 46 0.34 -11.10 -5.69
N VAL A 47 -0.29 -11.54 -4.61
CA VAL A 47 -1.17 -10.69 -3.78
C VAL A 47 -0.39 -10.14 -2.58
N MET A 48 -0.68 -8.89 -2.21
CA MET A 48 -0.31 -8.30 -0.93
C MET A 48 -1.57 -8.12 -0.09
N LEU A 49 -1.53 -8.52 1.18
CA LEU A 49 -2.55 -8.13 2.16
C LEU A 49 -2.07 -6.97 3.00
N ALA A 50 -2.96 -6.03 3.26
CA ALA A 50 -2.71 -4.92 4.16
C ALA A 50 -3.99 -4.50 4.88
N ARG A 51 -3.81 -3.86 6.03
CA ARG A 51 -4.88 -3.16 6.73
C ARG A 51 -4.72 -1.65 6.56
N MET A 52 -5.83 -0.94 6.43
CA MET A 52 -5.81 0.51 6.52
C MET A 52 -5.66 0.94 7.97
N ILE A 53 -4.78 1.89 8.23
CA ILE A 53 -4.56 2.47 9.57
C ILE A 53 -5.19 3.86 9.65
N ARG A 54 -5.13 4.61 8.54
CA ARG A 54 -5.60 6.00 8.51
C ARG A 54 -6.12 6.33 7.11
N HIS A 55 -7.18 7.11 7.04
CA HIS A 55 -7.68 7.68 5.79
C HIS A 55 -8.09 9.12 6.02
N ASN A 56 -7.59 10.02 5.16
CA ASN A 56 -7.85 11.45 5.24
C ASN A 56 -7.62 12.04 6.65
N GLY A 57 -6.52 11.64 7.30
CA GLY A 57 -6.18 12.08 8.65
C GLY A 57 -6.89 11.33 9.79
N VAL A 58 -7.96 10.58 9.51
CA VAL A 58 -8.76 9.88 10.51
C VAL A 58 -8.28 8.44 10.68
N ALA A 59 -8.06 8.01 11.93
CA ALA A 59 -7.67 6.64 12.24
C ALA A 59 -8.83 5.67 11.91
N VAL A 60 -8.50 4.53 11.32
CA VAL A 60 -9.48 3.49 10.97
C VAL A 60 -9.33 2.35 11.97
N GLY A 61 -10.34 2.16 12.82
CA GLY A 61 -10.29 1.19 13.92
C GLY A 61 -10.67 -0.25 13.52
N HIS A 62 -11.59 -0.40 12.57
CA HIS A 62 -12.08 -1.69 12.10
C HIS A 62 -11.86 -1.80 10.60
N ASN A 63 -10.67 -2.22 10.20
CA ASN A 63 -10.41 -2.60 8.81
C ASN A 63 -9.59 -3.88 8.80
N ASP A 64 -10.25 -4.96 8.42
CA ASP A 64 -9.64 -6.27 8.28
C ASP A 64 -8.62 -6.27 7.15
N GLU A 65 -7.70 -7.22 7.23
CA GLU A 65 -6.65 -7.41 6.25
C GLU A 65 -7.28 -7.89 4.95
N HIS A 66 -7.05 -7.16 3.86
CA HIS A 66 -7.58 -7.51 2.55
C HIS A 66 -6.55 -7.28 1.47
N ALA A 67 -6.83 -7.81 0.28
CA ALA A 67 -5.97 -7.64 -0.88
C ALA A 67 -5.98 -6.19 -1.35
N TRP A 68 -4.79 -5.68 -1.65
CA TRP A 68 -4.62 -4.32 -2.17
C TRP A 68 -3.95 -4.34 -3.54
N SER A 69 -4.46 -3.47 -4.43
CA SER A 69 -3.74 -3.07 -5.63
C SER A 69 -2.87 -1.85 -5.33
N LEU A 70 -1.66 -1.83 -5.93
CA LEU A 70 -0.77 -0.68 -5.88
C LEU A 70 -0.97 0.29 -7.06
N ALA A 71 -1.84 -0.07 -8.01
CA ALA A 71 -2.26 0.82 -9.09
C ALA A 71 -3.26 1.89 -8.61
N GLY A 72 -3.43 2.94 -9.40
CA GLY A 72 -4.41 4.01 -9.18
C GLY A 72 -3.97 5.12 -8.22
N ARG A 73 -2.87 4.92 -7.48
CA ARG A 73 -2.21 5.95 -6.68
C ARG A 73 -0.72 5.66 -6.52
N ASP A 74 0.06 6.72 -6.35
CA ASP A 74 1.48 6.58 -6.04
C ASP A 74 1.65 6.27 -4.57
N TRP A 75 2.32 5.15 -4.29
CA TRP A 75 2.60 4.69 -2.95
C TRP A 75 4.03 5.03 -2.57
N CYS A 76 4.19 5.58 -1.37
CA CYS A 76 5.48 5.86 -0.76
C CYS A 76 5.56 5.18 0.61
N ARG A 77 6.73 4.58 0.91
CA ARG A 77 7.02 4.15 2.28
C ARG A 77 7.09 5.35 3.21
N ILE A 78 6.41 5.27 4.34
CA ILE A 78 6.55 6.23 5.43
C ILE A 78 7.32 5.61 6.58
N GLY A 79 8.20 6.41 7.18
CA GLY A 79 8.90 6.07 8.42
C GLY A 79 7.90 5.89 9.56
N GLY A 80 8.20 4.93 10.43
CA GLY A 80 7.54 4.70 11.70
C GLY A 80 8.60 4.53 12.75
#